data_AF-A0A6P5J4J4-F1
#
_entry.id   AF-A0A6P5J4J4-F1
#
_cell.length_a   1.000
_cell.length_b   1.000
_cell.length_c   1.000
_cell.angle_alpha   90.00
_cell.angle_beta   90.00
_cell.angle_gamma   90.00
#
_symmetry.space_group_name_H-M   'P 1'
#
loop_
_entity.id
_entity.type
_entity.pdbx_description
1 polymer ?
#
loop_
_entity_poly.entity_id
_entity_poly.type
_entity_poly.pdbx_seq_one_letter_code
_entity_poly.pdbx_strand_id
1 'polypeptide(L)'
;MAFGLGNLMIIKDVFQISLLRALLRPRPSPTHLPSAPPPLRLFPWPSPPLPSPRFPSAGVEVAGACAVSFQGRAISSVARADRRTMAEEVKEQVKDLMKATVLMRHPQQVQEIIRSLRKGGCNKLQVISDFDMTLTRFGFNGKRCPTSYNILDNSKLISEECQKKLKDLLHYYYPIEIDPNRTVKEKFPLMVEWWTKAHNLLCQQKIQKYQIAQIVRDSDAMLREGFETFFSTLYRSNIPLLIFSAGIGDILEEIIRQMNVFHPNIHVVSNYMDFDESSADYPYS
;
A
#
# COMPACT_ATOMS: atom_id res chain seq x y z
N MET A 1 -27.96 -42.00 5.01
CA MET A 1 -26.85 -41.65 4.09
C MET A 1 -26.39 -40.25 4.45
N ALA A 2 -25.23 -40.13 5.10
CA ALA A 2 -24.66 -38.85 5.50
C ALA A 2 -23.95 -38.25 4.28
N PHE A 3 -24.42 -37.09 3.81
CA PHE A 3 -23.69 -36.29 2.83
C PHE A 3 -22.56 -35.55 3.57
N GLY A 4 -21.32 -35.93 3.29
CA GLY A 4 -20.14 -35.23 3.77
C GLY A 4 -20.04 -33.84 3.16
N LEU A 5 -20.15 -32.81 4.01
CA LEU A 5 -19.79 -31.44 3.70
C LEU A 5 -18.26 -31.35 3.67
N GLY A 6 -17.67 -31.72 2.54
CA GLY A 6 -16.24 -31.56 2.27
C GLY A 6 -15.94 -30.30 1.46
N ASN A 7 -14.97 -29.53 1.96
CA ASN A 7 -14.12 -28.56 1.27
C ASN A 7 -14.70 -27.14 1.14
N LEU A 8 -14.49 -26.28 2.14
CA LEU A 8 -14.85 -24.86 2.05
C LEU A 8 -13.67 -23.97 2.42
N MET A 9 -12.98 -23.45 1.40
CA MET A 9 -12.07 -22.30 1.56
C MET A 9 -12.87 -21.11 2.12
N ILE A 10 -12.38 -20.37 3.11
CA ILE A 10 -13.05 -19.15 3.62
C ILE A 10 -12.12 -17.96 3.48
N ILE A 11 -12.48 -16.93 2.71
CA ILE A 11 -11.66 -15.71 2.66
C ILE A 11 -12.01 -14.84 3.89
N LYS A 12 -11.07 -14.66 4.82
CA LYS A 12 -11.23 -13.82 6.02
C LYS A 12 -11.15 -12.34 5.60
N ASP A 13 -12.31 -11.73 5.36
CA ASP A 13 -12.38 -10.33 4.94
C ASP A 13 -12.16 -9.36 6.12
N VAL A 14 -10.97 -8.76 6.16
CA VAL A 14 -10.58 -7.81 7.23
C VAL A 14 -11.29 -6.46 7.05
N PHE A 15 -11.68 -6.11 5.83
CA PHE A 15 -12.28 -4.82 5.49
C PHE A 15 -13.78 -4.80 5.79
N GLN A 16 -14.49 -5.92 5.63
CA GLN A 16 -15.87 -6.07 6.08
C GLN A 16 -15.99 -5.91 7.61
N ILE A 17 -15.10 -6.56 8.37
CA ILE A 17 -15.18 -6.57 9.83
C ILE A 17 -14.67 -5.24 10.44
N SER A 18 -13.62 -4.63 9.86
CA SER A 18 -13.06 -3.38 10.38
C SER A 18 -13.89 -2.15 10.01
N LEU A 19 -14.46 -2.07 8.79
CA LEU A 19 -15.31 -0.93 8.44
C LEU A 19 -16.63 -0.96 9.23
N LEU A 20 -17.18 -2.14 9.49
CA LEU A 20 -18.34 -2.31 10.39
C LEU A 20 -18.01 -1.81 11.81
N ARG A 21 -16.83 -2.15 12.37
CA ARG A 21 -16.40 -1.65 13.69
C ARG A 21 -16.08 -0.15 13.70
N ALA A 22 -15.58 0.42 12.61
CA ALA A 22 -15.27 1.85 12.52
C ALA A 22 -16.54 2.70 12.33
N LEU A 23 -17.50 2.22 11.54
CA LEU A 23 -18.77 2.91 11.28
C LEU A 23 -19.79 2.75 12.42
N LEU A 24 -19.71 1.66 13.19
CA LEU A 24 -20.55 1.43 14.38
C LEU A 24 -19.95 2.02 15.66
N ARG A 25 -18.75 2.62 15.63
CA ARG A 25 -18.28 3.42 16.76
C ARG A 25 -19.16 4.67 16.84
N PRO A 26 -19.91 4.89 17.94
CA PRO A 26 -20.57 6.18 18.15
C PRO A 26 -19.50 7.27 18.08
N ARG A 27 -19.76 8.33 17.30
CA ARG A 27 -18.92 9.53 17.37
C ARG A 27 -18.95 9.99 18.83
N PRO A 28 -17.80 10.25 19.47
CA PRO A 28 -17.82 10.83 20.79
C PRO A 28 -18.57 12.16 20.72
N SER A 29 -19.58 12.31 21.58
CA SER A 29 -20.23 13.59 21.82
C SER A 29 -19.17 14.61 22.29
N PRO A 30 -19.28 15.89 21.90
CA PRO A 30 -18.33 16.90 22.31
C PRO A 30 -18.62 17.35 23.74
N THR A 31 -18.49 16.45 24.70
CA THR A 31 -18.59 16.79 26.13
C THR A 31 -17.66 15.87 26.93
N HIS A 32 -16.74 16.52 27.64
CA HIS A 32 -15.73 15.99 28.56
C HIS A 32 -14.49 15.30 27.96
N LEU A 33 -13.37 16.03 28.05
CA LEU A 33 -12.01 15.47 28.01
C LEU A 33 -11.89 14.31 29.02
N PRO A 34 -11.50 13.10 28.60
CA PRO A 34 -11.02 12.09 29.53
C PRO A 34 -9.57 12.42 29.92
N SER A 35 -9.29 12.36 31.21
CA SER A 35 -7.94 12.33 31.79
C SER A 35 -7.06 11.28 31.12
N ALA A 36 -5.76 11.59 30.99
CA ALA A 36 -4.76 10.78 30.30
C ALA A 36 -4.81 9.29 30.68
N PRO A 37 -4.68 8.36 29.71
CA PRO A 37 -4.55 6.94 30.01
C PRO A 37 -3.21 6.67 30.72
N PRO A 38 -3.12 5.64 31.58
CA PRO A 38 -1.87 5.31 32.27
C PRO A 38 -0.81 4.88 31.25
N PRO A 39 0.49 5.19 31.47
CA PRO A 39 1.53 4.86 30.54
C PRO A 39 1.69 3.34 30.41
N LEU A 40 1.68 2.85 29.17
CA LEU A 40 2.02 1.48 28.83
C LEU A 40 3.49 1.21 29.26
N ARG A 41 3.69 0.15 30.04
CA ARG A 41 5.03 -0.32 30.43
C ARG A 41 5.75 -0.85 29.20
N LEU A 42 6.75 -0.11 28.72
CA LEU A 42 7.70 -0.55 27.71
C LEU A 42 8.67 -1.54 28.35
N PHE A 43 8.79 -2.74 27.76
CA PHE A 43 9.94 -3.62 28.00
C PHE A 43 11.21 -2.95 27.44
N PRO A 44 12.35 -2.96 28.16
CA PRO A 44 13.54 -2.26 27.72
C PRO A 44 14.21 -2.99 26.52
N TRP A 45 14.42 -2.25 25.44
CA TRP A 45 15.28 -2.65 24.33
C TRP A 45 16.76 -2.46 24.73
N PRO A 46 17.69 -3.36 24.35
CA PRO A 46 19.10 -3.24 24.71
C PRO A 46 19.78 -2.02 24.04
N SER A 47 20.59 -1.32 24.82
CA SER A 47 21.31 -0.09 24.41
C SER A 47 22.38 -0.35 23.33
N PRO A 48 22.47 0.47 22.27
CA PRO A 48 23.60 0.44 21.34
C PRO A 48 24.81 1.21 21.89
N PRO A 49 26.06 0.86 21.49
CA PRO A 49 27.28 1.49 21.97
C PRO A 49 27.53 2.90 21.39
N LEU A 50 28.27 3.70 22.16
CA LEU A 50 28.59 5.13 21.96
C LEU A 50 29.48 5.43 20.73
N PRO A 51 29.40 6.64 20.14
CA PRO A 51 30.21 7.04 18.99
C PRO A 51 31.56 7.69 19.36
N SER A 52 32.55 7.57 18.46
CA SER A 52 33.86 8.24 18.50
C SER A 52 33.93 9.45 17.53
N PRO A 53 34.93 10.36 17.67
CA PRO A 53 34.73 11.80 17.55
C PRO A 53 35.08 12.48 16.20
N ARG A 54 34.59 13.73 16.07
CA ARG A 54 34.77 14.74 14.99
C ARG A 54 36.19 15.29 14.88
N PHE A 55 36.50 15.94 13.74
CA PHE A 55 37.34 17.17 13.62
C PHE A 55 37.08 17.92 12.26
N PRO A 56 37.51 19.18 12.04
CA PRO A 56 36.63 20.29 11.61
C PRO A 56 37.09 21.18 10.42
N SER A 57 36.34 22.29 10.19
CA SER A 57 36.69 23.59 9.53
C SER A 57 36.79 23.60 7.99
N ALA A 58 36.56 24.68 7.22
CA ALA A 58 36.35 26.14 7.36
C ALA A 58 35.46 26.58 6.15
N GLY A 59 34.69 27.68 6.09
CA GLY A 59 35.04 29.10 6.23
C GLY A 59 35.03 29.80 4.86
N VAL A 60 34.29 30.92 4.73
CA VAL A 60 34.52 32.14 3.92
C VAL A 60 33.24 32.70 3.23
N GLU A 61 32.92 33.95 3.63
CA GLU A 61 31.99 34.93 3.04
C GLU A 61 32.54 35.59 1.76
N VAL A 62 31.70 36.27 0.96
CA VAL A 62 31.74 37.74 0.70
C VAL A 62 30.67 38.15 -0.34
N ALA A 63 30.14 39.36 -0.11
CA ALA A 63 28.99 40.08 -0.67
C ALA A 63 29.13 40.73 -2.08
N GLY A 64 28.01 41.30 -2.59
CA GLY A 64 28.05 42.50 -3.46
C GLY A 64 26.90 42.76 -4.47
N ALA A 65 26.02 43.73 -4.15
CA ALA A 65 25.30 44.77 -4.96
C ALA A 65 24.49 44.44 -6.27
N CYS A 66 23.19 44.80 -6.40
CA CYS A 66 22.55 46.07 -6.88
C CYS A 66 22.70 46.34 -8.43
N ALA A 67 21.73 46.72 -9.29
CA ALA A 67 20.33 47.20 -9.19
C ALA A 67 19.62 47.28 -10.60
N VAL A 68 18.28 47.48 -10.60
CA VAL A 68 17.30 48.07 -11.60
C VAL A 68 17.33 47.68 -13.11
N SER A 69 16.27 47.66 -13.93
CA SER A 69 14.78 47.61 -13.91
C SER A 69 14.34 47.43 -15.39
N PHE A 70 13.23 46.75 -15.71
CA PHE A 70 12.14 47.23 -16.60
C PHE A 70 11.05 46.15 -16.84
N GLN A 71 9.83 46.65 -17.06
CA GLN A 71 8.53 46.01 -16.94
C GLN A 71 8.19 44.98 -18.04
N GLY A 72 7.38 43.97 -17.69
CA GLY A 72 6.56 43.23 -18.67
C GLY A 72 6.09 41.83 -18.24
N ARG A 73 4.79 41.72 -17.90
CA ARG A 73 3.95 40.49 -17.78
C ARG A 73 4.20 39.54 -16.60
N ALA A 74 3.61 39.92 -15.47
CA ALA A 74 3.02 38.98 -14.50
C ALA A 74 2.05 38.05 -15.25
N ILE A 75 2.29 36.74 -15.36
CA ILE A 75 1.72 35.71 -14.47
C ILE A 75 2.59 34.41 -14.51
N SER A 76 3.78 34.43 -15.15
CA SER A 76 4.63 33.22 -15.29
C SER A 76 5.92 33.20 -14.45
N SER A 77 6.26 34.27 -13.75
CA SER A 77 7.53 34.41 -13.02
C SER A 77 7.47 33.89 -11.58
N VAL A 78 6.34 34.03 -10.89
CA VAL A 78 6.20 33.60 -9.49
C VAL A 78 6.34 32.07 -9.37
N ALA A 79 5.74 31.31 -10.30
CA ALA A 79 5.88 29.86 -10.36
C ALA A 79 7.28 29.37 -10.80
N ARG A 80 8.14 30.24 -11.36
CA ARG A 80 9.54 29.91 -11.72
C ARG A 80 10.54 30.37 -10.67
N ALA A 81 10.27 31.48 -10.00
CA ALA A 81 11.10 31.99 -8.91
C ALA A 81 11.05 31.07 -7.69
N ASP A 82 9.87 30.53 -7.34
CA ASP A 82 9.72 29.59 -6.23
C ASP A 82 10.42 28.24 -6.51
N ARG A 83 10.52 27.85 -7.78
CA ARG A 83 11.30 26.66 -8.22
C ARG A 83 12.82 26.86 -8.15
N ARG A 84 13.32 28.09 -8.18
CA ARG A 84 14.75 28.40 -8.11
C ARG A 84 15.29 28.29 -6.68
N THR A 85 14.50 28.69 -5.69
CA THR A 85 14.83 28.55 -4.26
C THR A 85 14.82 27.09 -3.80
N MET A 86 14.06 26.21 -4.47
CA MET A 86 14.05 24.77 -4.20
C MET A 86 15.35 24.03 -4.55
N ALA A 87 16.23 24.64 -5.36
CA ALA A 87 17.36 23.93 -5.98
C ALA A 87 18.64 23.87 -5.12
N GLU A 88 18.79 24.72 -4.10
CA GLU A 88 20.08 24.87 -3.39
C GLU A 88 20.27 23.86 -2.24
N GLU A 89 19.22 23.35 -1.58
CA GLU A 89 19.37 22.48 -0.38
C GLU A 89 19.00 20.99 -0.58
N VAL A 90 18.48 20.56 -1.74
CA VAL A 90 17.97 19.18 -1.93
C VAL A 90 18.17 18.68 -3.37
N LYS A 91 19.40 18.73 -3.87
CA LYS A 91 19.71 18.70 -5.31
C LYS A 91 19.35 17.41 -6.08
N GLU A 92 19.19 16.27 -5.41
CA GLU A 92 18.90 14.99 -6.07
C GLU A 92 17.43 14.56 -5.93
N GLN A 93 16.91 14.47 -4.70
CA GLN A 93 15.55 13.98 -4.41
C GLN A 93 14.42 14.97 -4.78
N VAL A 94 14.71 16.28 -4.91
CA VAL A 94 13.70 17.24 -5.40
C VAL A 94 13.50 17.16 -6.91
N LYS A 95 14.44 16.59 -7.68
CA LYS A 95 14.25 16.42 -9.12
C LYS A 95 13.07 15.51 -9.44
N ASP A 96 12.87 14.44 -8.68
CA ASP A 96 11.73 13.54 -8.85
C ASP A 96 10.39 14.23 -8.60
N LEU A 97 10.35 15.20 -7.67
CA LEU A 97 9.16 16.02 -7.40
C LEU A 97 8.84 17.03 -8.50
N MET A 98 9.74 17.22 -9.47
CA MET A 98 9.56 18.11 -10.62
C MET A 98 9.08 17.40 -11.89
N LYS A 99 8.90 16.07 -11.84
CA LYS A 99 8.38 15.29 -12.98
C LYS A 99 6.96 15.74 -13.33
N ALA A 100 6.63 15.74 -14.62
CA ALA A 100 5.30 16.15 -15.12
C ALA A 100 4.14 15.30 -14.57
N THR A 101 4.43 14.08 -14.12
CA THR A 101 3.47 13.16 -13.49
C THR A 101 3.19 13.48 -12.01
N VAL A 102 3.92 14.42 -11.41
CA VAL A 102 3.76 14.81 -10.01
C VAL A 102 2.89 16.06 -9.93
N LEU A 103 1.70 15.89 -9.36
CA LEU A 103 0.75 16.98 -9.14
C LEU A 103 0.60 17.21 -7.63
N MET A 104 0.96 18.40 -7.17
CA MET A 104 0.88 18.79 -5.76
C MET A 104 -0.08 19.96 -5.60
N ARG A 105 -1.15 19.79 -4.82
CA ARG A 105 -2.10 20.86 -4.51
C ARG A 105 -1.45 21.99 -3.70
N HIS A 106 -0.61 21.62 -2.72
CA HIS A 106 0.07 22.56 -1.81
C HIS A 106 1.57 22.23 -1.69
N PRO A 107 2.41 22.65 -2.65
CA PRO A 107 3.83 22.29 -2.69
C PRO A 107 4.63 22.71 -1.44
N GLN A 108 4.34 23.88 -0.87
CA GLN A 108 5.04 24.37 0.32
C GLN A 108 4.79 23.47 1.54
N GLN A 109 3.53 23.03 1.74
CA GLN A 109 3.17 22.10 2.80
C GLN A 109 3.86 20.74 2.63
N VAL A 110 3.94 20.23 1.40
CA VAL A 110 4.68 18.98 1.11
C VAL A 110 6.15 19.12 1.48
N GLN A 111 6.76 20.27 1.19
CA GLN A 111 8.15 20.53 1.55
C GLN A 111 8.37 20.56 3.07
N GLU A 112 7.46 21.16 3.82
CA GLU A 112 7.50 21.15 5.29
C GLU A 112 7.38 19.75 5.86
N ILE A 113 6.48 18.92 5.31
CA ILE A 113 6.34 17.51 5.68
C ILE A 113 7.66 16.76 5.43
N ILE A 114 8.26 16.91 4.24
CA ILE A 114 9.55 16.27 3.91
C ILE A 114 10.66 16.72 4.86
N ARG A 115 10.74 18.03 5.18
CA ARG A 115 11.71 18.56 6.16
C ARG A 115 11.51 17.94 7.55
N SER A 116 10.25 17.79 7.97
CA SER A 116 9.90 17.13 9.23
C SER A 116 10.30 15.65 9.26
N LEU A 117 10.02 14.90 8.19
CA LEU A 117 10.40 13.50 8.06
C LEU A 117 11.94 13.33 8.13
N ARG A 118 12.69 14.18 7.42
CA ARG A 118 14.17 14.18 7.48
C ARG A 118 14.69 14.48 8.88
N LYS A 119 14.11 15.47 9.56
CA LYS A 119 14.49 15.82 10.94
C LYS A 119 14.16 14.70 11.93
N GLY A 120 13.07 13.97 11.70
CA GLY A 120 12.64 12.84 12.53
C GLY A 120 13.55 11.62 12.39
N GLY A 121 14.08 11.38 11.18
CA GLY A 121 14.95 10.24 10.87
C GLY A 121 14.24 8.89 10.87
N CYS A 122 14.99 7.81 10.63
CA CYS A 122 14.44 6.45 10.48
C CYS A 122 13.64 5.99 11.71
N ASN A 123 14.10 6.33 12.92
CA ASN A 123 13.50 5.88 14.19
C ASN A 123 12.08 6.44 14.44
N LYS A 124 11.65 7.44 13.66
CA LYS A 124 10.31 8.04 13.76
C LYS A 124 9.48 7.83 12.49
N LEU A 125 9.97 7.02 11.55
CA LEU A 125 9.31 6.76 10.29
C LEU A 125 8.65 5.37 10.31
N GLN A 126 7.44 5.31 9.80
CA GLN A 126 6.77 4.07 9.41
C GLN A 126 6.12 4.29 8.04
N VAL A 127 5.98 3.23 7.26
CA VAL A 127 5.31 3.29 5.96
C VAL A 127 4.05 2.45 6.03
N ILE A 128 2.93 3.03 5.60
CA ILE A 128 1.67 2.32 5.38
C ILE A 128 1.35 2.45 3.90
N SER A 129 1.17 1.33 3.22
CA SER A 129 0.92 1.30 1.78
C SER A 129 -0.20 0.33 1.44
N ASP A 130 -1.02 0.69 0.46
CA ASP A 130 -1.80 -0.29 -0.28
C ASP A 130 -0.88 -1.12 -1.20
N PHE A 131 -1.39 -2.18 -1.80
CA PHE A 131 -0.65 -3.09 -2.67
C PHE A 131 -1.06 -2.98 -4.14
N ASP A 132 -2.30 -3.38 -4.47
CA ASP A 132 -2.77 -3.46 -5.84
C ASP A 132 -2.82 -2.07 -6.48
N MET A 133 -2.15 -1.91 -7.64
CA MET A 133 -2.02 -0.64 -8.37
C MET A 133 -1.22 0.45 -7.61
N THR A 134 -0.77 0.18 -6.39
CA THR A 134 0.07 1.05 -5.57
C THR A 134 1.53 0.58 -5.57
N LEU A 135 1.81 -0.61 -5.04
CA LEU A 135 3.12 -1.27 -5.14
C LEU A 135 3.25 -2.08 -6.43
N THR A 136 2.14 -2.64 -6.92
CA THR A 136 2.06 -3.23 -8.26
C THR A 136 1.76 -2.17 -9.33
N ARG A 137 2.14 -2.46 -10.58
CA ARG A 137 1.91 -1.57 -11.72
C ARG A 137 0.43 -1.51 -12.08
N PHE A 138 0.00 -0.36 -12.60
CA PHE A 138 -1.31 -0.21 -13.21
C PHE A 138 -1.39 -0.90 -14.59
N GLY A 139 -0.33 -0.78 -15.38
CA GLY A 139 -0.25 -1.36 -16.71
C GLY A 139 1.19 -1.38 -17.21
N PHE A 140 1.43 -2.19 -18.24
CA PHE A 140 2.72 -2.37 -18.87
C PHE A 140 2.52 -2.65 -20.37
N ASN A 141 3.29 -1.95 -21.21
CA ASN A 141 3.22 -2.07 -22.68
C ASN A 141 1.80 -1.99 -23.26
N GLY A 142 0.97 -1.06 -22.74
CA GLY A 142 -0.41 -0.86 -23.19
C GLY A 142 -1.43 -1.88 -22.65
N LYS A 143 -1.00 -2.90 -21.89
CA LYS A 143 -1.87 -3.88 -21.23
C LYS A 143 -2.06 -3.53 -19.75
N ARG A 144 -3.26 -3.78 -19.22
CA ARG A 144 -3.55 -3.67 -17.78
C ARG A 144 -2.81 -4.79 -17.02
N CYS A 145 -2.11 -4.44 -15.95
CA CYS A 145 -1.56 -5.45 -15.03
C CYS A 145 -2.67 -5.97 -14.10
N PRO A 146 -2.60 -7.23 -13.67
CA PRO A 146 -3.64 -7.82 -12.83
C PRO A 146 -3.53 -7.35 -11.37
N THR A 147 -4.67 -7.22 -10.69
CA THR A 147 -4.73 -7.18 -9.22
C THR A 147 -4.50 -8.58 -8.64
N SER A 148 -4.30 -8.69 -7.32
CA SER A 148 -4.28 -9.96 -6.60
C SER A 148 -5.50 -10.86 -6.89
N TYR A 149 -6.71 -10.29 -6.98
CA TYR A 149 -7.90 -11.04 -7.43
C TYR A 149 -7.81 -11.46 -8.89
N ASN A 150 -7.39 -10.57 -9.79
CA ASN A 150 -7.33 -10.91 -11.22
C ASN A 150 -6.28 -11.99 -11.53
N ILE A 151 -5.21 -12.08 -10.73
CA ILE A 151 -4.25 -13.19 -10.82
C ILE A 151 -4.96 -14.53 -10.57
N LEU A 152 -5.83 -14.57 -9.56
CA LEU A 152 -6.62 -15.75 -9.25
C LEU A 152 -7.69 -16.01 -10.31
N ASP A 153 -8.51 -14.99 -10.64
CA ASP A 153 -9.64 -15.09 -11.57
C ASP A 153 -9.20 -15.58 -12.96
N ASN A 154 -8.06 -15.09 -13.45
CA ASN A 154 -7.53 -15.45 -14.77
C ASN A 154 -6.69 -16.73 -14.75
N SER A 155 -6.52 -17.35 -13.59
CA SER A 155 -5.76 -18.60 -13.50
C SER A 155 -6.49 -19.74 -14.19
N LYS A 156 -5.72 -20.72 -14.68
CA LYS A 156 -6.25 -21.94 -15.31
C LYS A 156 -7.03 -22.84 -14.35
N LEU A 157 -7.05 -22.51 -13.05
CA LEU A 157 -7.74 -23.27 -12.02
C LEU A 157 -9.21 -22.86 -11.87
N ILE A 158 -9.57 -21.66 -12.34
CA ILE A 158 -10.94 -21.17 -12.31
C ILE A 158 -11.65 -21.67 -13.57
N SER A 159 -12.79 -22.33 -13.40
CA SER A 159 -13.59 -22.78 -14.54
C SER A 159 -14.10 -21.61 -15.38
N GLU A 160 -14.25 -21.81 -16.69
CA GLU A 160 -14.79 -20.77 -17.60
C GLU A 160 -16.18 -20.27 -17.15
N GLU A 161 -17.00 -21.16 -16.57
CA GLU A 161 -18.30 -20.80 -16.00
C GLU A 161 -18.15 -19.84 -14.81
N CYS A 162 -17.20 -20.12 -13.91
CA CYS A 162 -16.92 -19.24 -12.77
C CYS A 162 -16.36 -17.89 -13.22
N GLN A 163 -15.42 -17.89 -14.17
CA GLN A 163 -14.88 -16.67 -14.77
C GLN A 163 -15.99 -15.79 -15.37
N LYS A 164 -16.95 -16.40 -16.08
CA LYS A 164 -18.12 -15.69 -16.61
C LYS A 164 -18.94 -15.04 -15.50
N LYS A 165 -19.26 -15.79 -14.44
CA LYS A 165 -20.03 -15.25 -13.29
C LYS A 165 -19.29 -14.11 -12.58
N LEU A 166 -17.98 -14.24 -12.37
CA LEU A 166 -17.15 -13.18 -11.78
C LEU A 166 -17.13 -11.92 -12.67
N LYS A 167 -17.05 -12.10 -14.00
CA LYS A 167 -17.13 -10.99 -14.97
C LYS A 167 -18.49 -10.31 -14.95
N ASP A 168 -19.58 -11.07 -14.82
CA ASP A 168 -20.93 -10.52 -14.71
C ASP A 168 -21.10 -9.71 -13.41
N LEU A 169 -20.54 -10.19 -12.30
CA LEU A 169 -20.49 -9.42 -11.04
C LEU A 169 -19.69 -8.12 -11.22
N LEU A 170 -18.51 -8.18 -11.83
CA LEU A 170 -17.68 -7.00 -12.10
C LEU A 170 -18.43 -5.97 -12.94
N HIS A 171 -19.06 -6.38 -14.04
CA HIS A 171 -19.83 -5.49 -14.91
C HIS A 171 -21.00 -4.80 -14.19
N TYR A 172 -21.61 -5.47 -13.22
CA TYR A 172 -22.71 -4.91 -12.44
C TYR A 172 -22.23 -3.95 -11.34
N TYR A 173 -21.25 -4.37 -10.53
CA TYR A 173 -20.87 -3.64 -9.31
C TYR A 173 -19.80 -2.55 -9.53
N TYR A 174 -18.88 -2.72 -10.48
CA TYR A 174 -17.83 -1.72 -10.72
C TYR A 174 -18.36 -0.34 -11.12
N PRO A 175 -19.38 -0.20 -12.01
CA PRO A 175 -19.98 1.10 -12.28
C PRO A 175 -20.55 1.79 -11.03
N ILE A 176 -21.05 1.02 -10.06
CA ILE A 176 -21.59 1.51 -8.79
C ILE A 176 -20.45 1.99 -7.88
N GLU A 177 -19.34 1.25 -7.82
CA GLU A 177 -18.15 1.60 -7.04
C GLU A 177 -17.62 2.98 -7.43
N ILE A 178 -17.50 3.24 -8.73
CA ILE A 178 -16.92 4.48 -9.27
C ILE A 178 -17.92 5.62 -9.43
N ASP A 179 -19.22 5.39 -9.21
CA ASP A 179 -20.28 6.39 -9.42
C ASP A 179 -20.07 7.63 -8.54
N PRO A 180 -19.72 8.80 -9.09
CA PRO A 180 -19.45 10.00 -8.29
C PRO A 180 -20.71 10.55 -7.59
N ASN A 181 -21.91 10.13 -8.01
CA ASN A 181 -23.17 10.63 -7.50
C ASN A 181 -23.70 9.85 -6.30
N ARG A 182 -23.11 8.68 -6.01
CA ARG A 182 -23.49 7.85 -4.85
C ARG A 182 -22.58 8.12 -3.67
N THR A 183 -23.18 8.22 -2.49
CA THR A 183 -22.44 8.35 -1.24
C THR A 183 -21.76 7.05 -0.85
N VAL A 184 -20.71 7.14 -0.04
CA VAL A 184 -20.04 5.95 0.52
C VAL A 184 -21.02 5.07 1.30
N LYS A 185 -21.99 5.66 2.00
CA LYS A 185 -23.00 4.93 2.78
C LYS A 185 -23.91 4.07 1.90
N GLU A 186 -24.25 4.55 0.70
CA GLU A 186 -25.07 3.81 -0.26
C GLU A 186 -24.27 2.72 -0.98
N LYS A 187 -23.01 3.00 -1.30
CA LYS A 187 -22.11 2.04 -1.97
C LYS A 187 -21.70 0.89 -1.06
N PHE A 188 -21.48 1.18 0.23
CA PHE A 188 -20.92 0.21 1.17
C PHE A 188 -21.64 -1.15 1.19
N PRO A 189 -22.96 -1.26 1.42
CA PRO A 189 -23.64 -2.55 1.43
C PRO A 189 -23.54 -3.30 0.09
N LEU A 190 -23.46 -2.57 -1.03
CA LEU A 190 -23.31 -3.16 -2.36
C LEU A 190 -21.91 -3.72 -2.59
N MET A 191 -20.88 -3.07 -2.05
CA MET A 191 -19.51 -3.62 -2.08
C MET A 191 -19.39 -4.86 -1.19
N VAL A 192 -20.08 -4.88 -0.04
CA VAL A 192 -20.20 -6.09 0.80
C VAL A 192 -20.82 -7.23 0.01
N GLU A 193 -21.96 -6.98 -0.62
CA GLU A 193 -22.67 -7.99 -1.41
C GLU A 193 -21.81 -8.50 -2.58
N TRP A 194 -21.15 -7.60 -3.31
CA TRP A 194 -20.27 -7.96 -4.42
C TRP A 194 -19.16 -8.91 -3.98
N TRP A 195 -18.36 -8.51 -3.00
CA TRP A 195 -17.22 -9.29 -2.55
C TRP A 195 -17.66 -10.61 -1.91
N THR A 196 -18.78 -10.62 -1.17
CA THR A 196 -19.37 -11.87 -0.63
C THR A 196 -19.73 -12.84 -1.76
N LYS A 197 -20.39 -12.38 -2.83
CA LYS A 197 -20.73 -13.23 -3.99
C LYS A 197 -19.48 -13.71 -4.71
N ALA A 198 -18.51 -12.84 -4.93
CA ALA A 198 -17.26 -13.18 -5.61
C ALA A 198 -16.46 -14.23 -4.82
N HIS A 199 -16.31 -14.04 -3.50
CA HIS A 199 -15.63 -15.01 -2.64
C HIS A 199 -16.32 -16.36 -2.65
N ASN A 200 -17.65 -16.41 -2.54
CA ASN A 200 -18.38 -17.67 -2.59
C ASN A 200 -18.14 -18.45 -3.90
N LEU A 201 -18.05 -17.75 -5.04
CA LEU A 201 -17.71 -18.38 -6.32
C LEU A 201 -16.27 -18.93 -6.34
N LEU A 202 -15.32 -18.17 -5.79
CA LEU A 202 -13.91 -18.60 -5.69
C LEU A 202 -13.76 -19.81 -4.74
N CYS A 203 -14.47 -19.84 -3.62
CA CYS A 203 -14.45 -20.96 -2.68
C CYS A 203 -14.96 -22.26 -3.32
N GLN A 204 -15.93 -22.18 -4.24
CA GLN A 204 -16.42 -23.34 -5.01
C GLN A 204 -15.36 -23.94 -5.94
N GLN A 205 -14.31 -23.20 -6.30
CA GLN A 205 -13.22 -23.70 -7.15
C GLN A 205 -12.24 -24.61 -6.39
N LYS A 206 -12.33 -24.68 -5.04
CA LYS A 206 -11.54 -25.59 -4.20
C LYS A 206 -10.02 -25.48 -4.43
N ILE A 207 -9.55 -24.25 -4.61
CA ILE A 207 -8.13 -23.93 -4.82
C ILE A 207 -7.31 -24.43 -3.62
N GLN A 208 -6.22 -25.13 -3.92
CA GLN A 208 -5.31 -25.67 -2.91
C GLN A 208 -4.14 -24.71 -2.68
N LYS A 209 -3.69 -24.61 -1.42
CA LYS A 209 -2.62 -23.67 -1.02
C LYS A 209 -1.34 -23.83 -1.83
N TYR A 210 -0.94 -25.06 -2.16
CA TYR A 210 0.28 -25.32 -2.94
C TYR A 210 0.21 -24.78 -4.38
N GLN A 211 -1.00 -24.55 -4.91
CA GLN A 211 -1.20 -24.05 -6.27
C GLN A 211 -0.94 -22.54 -6.36
N ILE A 212 -1.04 -21.79 -5.24
CA ILE A 212 -0.86 -20.34 -5.19
C ILE A 212 0.48 -19.92 -5.80
N ALA A 213 1.56 -20.61 -5.45
CA ALA A 213 2.89 -20.34 -6.00
C ALA A 213 2.93 -20.46 -7.53
N GLN A 214 2.25 -21.47 -8.09
CA GLN A 214 2.20 -21.66 -9.53
C GLN A 214 1.31 -20.61 -10.22
N ILE A 215 0.16 -20.27 -9.63
CA ILE A 215 -0.74 -19.24 -10.14
C ILE A 215 -0.01 -17.90 -10.26
N VAL A 216 0.75 -17.52 -9.23
CA VAL A 216 1.53 -16.27 -9.23
C VAL A 216 2.64 -16.32 -10.28
N ARG A 217 3.37 -17.43 -10.38
CA ARG A 217 4.43 -17.61 -11.40
C ARG A 217 3.92 -17.46 -12.83
N ASP A 218 2.73 -17.98 -13.10
CA ASP A 218 2.12 -17.96 -14.44
C ASP A 218 1.42 -16.64 -14.77
N SER A 219 1.40 -15.68 -13.83
CA SER A 219 0.69 -14.41 -13.98
C SER A 219 1.57 -13.30 -14.56
N ASP A 220 0.93 -12.27 -15.10
CA ASP A 220 1.60 -11.04 -15.56
C ASP A 220 1.76 -9.99 -14.42
N ALA A 221 1.84 -10.43 -13.17
CA ALA A 221 1.98 -9.53 -12.03
C ALA A 221 3.32 -8.79 -12.09
N MET A 222 3.31 -7.48 -11.86
CA MET A 222 4.52 -6.67 -11.89
C MET A 222 4.54 -5.65 -10.77
N LEU A 223 5.66 -5.59 -10.03
CA LEU A 223 5.94 -4.49 -9.11
C LEU A 223 6.38 -3.24 -9.88
N ARG A 224 6.17 -2.07 -9.27
CA ARG A 224 6.58 -0.78 -9.85
C ARG A 224 8.10 -0.71 -9.98
N GLU A 225 8.55 0.11 -10.93
CA GLU A 225 9.97 0.44 -11.05
C GLU A 225 10.52 1.00 -9.72
N GLY A 226 11.72 0.54 -9.32
CA GLY A 226 12.35 0.93 -8.07
C GLY A 226 11.88 0.15 -6.82
N PHE A 227 11.05 -0.89 -6.97
CA PHE A 227 10.57 -1.67 -5.83
C PHE A 227 11.71 -2.28 -4.99
N GLU A 228 12.76 -2.82 -5.62
CA GLU A 228 13.90 -3.41 -4.91
C GLU A 228 14.57 -2.39 -3.97
N THR A 229 14.85 -1.19 -4.48
CA THR A 229 15.42 -0.09 -3.70
C THR A 229 14.48 0.31 -2.56
N PHE A 230 13.17 0.38 -2.82
CA PHE A 230 12.17 0.72 -1.81
C PHE A 230 12.18 -0.30 -0.65
N PHE A 231 11.96 -1.58 -0.93
CA PHE A 231 11.90 -2.63 0.09
C PHE A 231 13.23 -2.79 0.84
N SER A 232 14.36 -2.84 0.11
CA SER A 232 15.68 -3.00 0.72
C SER A 232 16.09 -1.80 1.57
N THR A 233 15.76 -0.57 1.18
CA THR A 233 16.07 0.63 1.96
C THR A 233 15.29 0.65 3.27
N LEU A 234 14.00 0.33 3.24
CA LEU A 234 13.17 0.25 4.44
C LEU A 234 13.69 -0.84 5.38
N TYR A 235 14.01 -2.02 4.85
CA TYR A 235 14.54 -3.13 5.64
C TYR A 235 15.89 -2.79 6.28
N ARG A 236 16.87 -2.30 5.51
CA ARG A 236 18.20 -1.92 6.00
C ARG A 236 18.17 -0.79 7.03
N SER A 237 17.15 0.07 6.95
CA SER A 237 16.95 1.18 7.89
C SER A 237 16.05 0.81 9.07
N ASN A 238 15.64 -0.46 9.18
CA ASN A 238 14.70 -0.96 10.18
C ASN A 238 13.40 -0.15 10.28
N ILE A 239 12.87 0.28 9.13
CA ILE A 239 11.61 1.03 9.05
C ILE A 239 10.46 0.04 8.88
N PRO A 240 9.45 0.06 9.78
CA PRO A 240 8.27 -0.78 9.63
C PRO A 240 7.48 -0.45 8.37
N LEU A 241 7.12 -1.47 7.60
CA LEU A 241 6.21 -1.36 6.46
C LEU A 241 4.94 -2.16 6.75
N LEU A 242 3.82 -1.47 6.87
CA LEU A 242 2.49 -2.09 6.88
C LEU A 242 1.91 -2.04 5.46
N ILE A 243 1.73 -3.21 4.86
CA ILE A 243 0.94 -3.35 3.64
C ILE A 243 -0.49 -3.63 4.05
N PHE A 244 -1.40 -2.69 3.79
CA PHE A 244 -2.81 -2.80 4.13
C PHE A 244 -3.64 -2.80 2.86
N SER A 245 -4.08 -3.99 2.43
CA SER A 245 -4.66 -4.19 1.10
C SER A 245 -5.99 -4.93 1.13
N ALA A 246 -6.98 -4.41 0.42
CA ALA A 246 -8.27 -5.08 0.21
C ALA A 246 -8.19 -6.27 -0.79
N GLY A 247 -7.00 -6.56 -1.32
CA GLY A 247 -6.71 -7.71 -2.17
C GLY A 247 -6.73 -9.06 -1.45
N ILE A 248 -6.11 -10.07 -2.06
CA ILE A 248 -5.89 -11.40 -1.48
C ILE A 248 -4.48 -11.48 -0.89
N GLY A 249 -4.40 -11.71 0.42
CA GLY A 249 -3.15 -11.77 1.19
C GLY A 249 -2.19 -12.86 0.71
N ASP A 250 -2.68 -14.08 0.49
CA ASP A 250 -1.85 -15.22 0.05
C ASP A 250 -1.17 -14.97 -1.31
N ILE A 251 -1.90 -14.34 -2.24
CA ILE A 251 -1.38 -13.97 -3.56
C ILE A 251 -0.37 -12.84 -3.43
N LEU A 252 -0.68 -11.80 -2.65
CA LEU A 252 0.19 -10.67 -2.39
C LEU A 252 1.52 -11.11 -1.79
N GLU A 253 1.48 -11.90 -0.72
CA GLU A 253 2.67 -12.41 -0.06
C GLU A 253 3.51 -13.27 -0.99
N GLU A 254 2.87 -14.11 -1.79
CA GLU A 254 3.58 -14.95 -2.76
C GLU A 254 4.26 -14.12 -3.85
N ILE A 255 3.65 -13.03 -4.33
CA ILE A 255 4.29 -12.09 -5.27
C ILE A 255 5.58 -11.52 -4.66
N ILE A 256 5.51 -10.93 -3.46
CA ILE A 256 6.68 -10.29 -2.85
C ILE A 256 7.74 -11.32 -2.41
N ARG A 257 7.34 -12.57 -2.13
CA ARG A 257 8.22 -13.70 -1.84
C ARG A 257 8.99 -14.13 -3.09
N GLN A 258 8.32 -14.33 -4.22
CA GLN A 258 8.96 -14.69 -5.49
C GLN A 258 9.89 -13.59 -6.02
N MET A 259 9.57 -12.32 -5.71
CA MET A 259 10.41 -11.18 -6.03
C MET A 259 11.55 -10.95 -5.01
N ASN A 260 11.74 -11.83 -4.02
CA ASN A 260 12.79 -11.77 -3.00
C ASN A 260 12.80 -10.48 -2.15
N VAL A 261 11.65 -9.86 -1.93
CA VAL A 261 11.50 -8.60 -1.16
C VAL A 261 10.61 -8.73 0.07
N PHE A 262 10.18 -9.94 0.43
CA PHE A 262 9.40 -10.17 1.65
C PHE A 262 10.29 -10.21 2.90
N HIS A 263 10.64 -9.04 3.41
CA HIS A 263 11.53 -8.87 4.55
C HIS A 263 10.80 -8.89 5.92
N PRO A 264 11.50 -9.21 7.03
CA PRO A 264 10.91 -9.25 8.38
C PRO A 264 10.28 -7.95 8.90
N ASN A 265 10.63 -6.79 8.34
CA ASN A 265 10.03 -5.49 8.73
C ASN A 265 8.65 -5.24 8.09
N ILE A 266 8.16 -6.18 7.28
CA ILE A 266 6.90 -6.07 6.54
C ILE A 266 5.80 -6.80 7.32
N HIS A 267 4.70 -6.10 7.57
CA HIS A 267 3.47 -6.66 8.07
C HIS A 267 2.38 -6.52 7.01
N VAL A 268 1.66 -7.61 6.72
CA VAL A 268 0.59 -7.62 5.72
C VAL A 268 -0.75 -7.83 6.41
N VAL A 269 -1.66 -6.88 6.21
CA VAL A 269 -3.07 -6.98 6.60
C VAL A 269 -3.90 -6.99 5.32
N SER A 270 -4.53 -8.12 5.03
CA SER A 270 -5.29 -8.33 3.81
C SER A 270 -6.33 -9.44 4.00
N ASN A 271 -7.06 -9.79 2.94
CA ASN A 271 -8.04 -10.86 2.98
C ASN A 271 -7.32 -12.19 2.69
N TYR A 272 -7.17 -13.04 3.71
CA TYR A 272 -6.46 -14.31 3.58
C TYR A 272 -7.43 -15.46 3.32
N MET A 273 -7.01 -16.40 2.50
CA MET A 273 -7.68 -17.68 2.31
C MET A 273 -7.49 -18.56 3.54
N ASP A 274 -8.59 -19.07 4.07
CA ASP A 274 -8.61 -20.14 5.07
C ASP A 274 -8.67 -21.46 4.32
N PHE A 275 -7.66 -22.31 4.51
CA PHE A 275 -7.59 -23.63 3.90
C PHE A 275 -7.91 -24.68 4.97
N ASP A 276 -8.79 -25.62 4.65
CA ASP A 276 -9.09 -26.75 5.53
C ASP A 276 -7.83 -27.60 5.77
N GLU A 277 -7.57 -28.04 7.00
CA GLU A 277 -6.40 -28.85 7.41
C GLU A 277 -6.37 -30.29 6.82
N SER A 278 -7.11 -30.57 5.76
CA SER A 278 -7.16 -31.91 5.16
C SER A 278 -5.88 -32.27 4.36
N SER A 279 -4.91 -32.79 5.11
CA SER A 279 -3.84 -33.74 4.73
C SER A 279 -2.84 -33.31 3.65
N ALA A 280 -1.77 -32.62 4.09
CA ALA A 280 -0.43 -32.80 3.52
C ALA A 280 0.67 -32.58 4.60
N ASP A 281 0.49 -33.14 5.79
CA ASP A 281 1.62 -33.70 6.53
C ASP A 281 1.83 -35.13 5.99
N TYR A 282 2.53 -35.23 4.86
CA TYR A 282 3.28 -36.44 4.55
C TYR A 282 4.74 -36.15 4.91
N PRO A 283 5.27 -36.74 5.99
CA PRO A 283 6.66 -36.60 6.34
C PRO A 283 7.46 -37.45 5.36
N TYR A 284 8.25 -36.81 4.49
CA TYR A 284 9.40 -37.51 3.93
C TYR A 284 10.55 -37.37 4.92
N SER A 285 10.75 -38.48 5.62
CA SER A 285 12.01 -39.02 6.16
C SER A 285 13.26 -38.63 5.38
#